data_AF-A0A961I1D9-F1
#
_entry.id   AF-A0A961I1D9-F1
#
_cell.length_a   1.000
_cell.length_b   1.000
_cell.length_c   1.000
_cell.angle_alpha   90.00
_cell.angle_beta   90.00
_cell.angle_gamma   90.00
#
_symmetry.space_group_name_H-M   'P 1'
#
loop_
_entity.id
_entity.type
_entity.pdbx_description
1 polymer ?
#
loop_
_entity_poly.entity_id
_entity_poly.type
_entity_poly.pdbx_seq_one_letter_code
_entity_poly.pdbx_strand_id
1 'polypeptide(L)'
;MPAFAADTILHNGTIWRGHAEGTCSALAIWQGRVLATGDDDAVLPLRGPGTRMIDLGGRFATPGLNDDHLHLMPLGISMGWIDASPDAAPTLAALQEKIRARAAETPKGEWIMARGYDQVKLDIGRHPDRSELDAAAPDHPVVLIRACGHVTLGNSMALKLAGIDETTPVPAGGVIEKVNGRLTGLVAENAQGLLRDAPGLPSVDELVDAAERAGRYLLSQGITSCMDAAVGMAGGFSEIRAYHLAKRDGRLPVRVWQVLLGDPGRHCIIDQCV
;
A
#
# COMPACT_ATOMS: atom_id res chain seq x y z
N MET A 1 45.26 11.50 -14.71
CA MET A 1 43.79 11.63 -14.68
C MET A 1 43.29 10.64 -13.66
N PRO A 2 42.50 11.01 -12.63
CA PRO A 2 41.86 9.99 -11.81
C PRO A 2 40.98 9.16 -12.75
N ALA A 3 41.27 7.87 -12.85
CA ALA A 3 40.48 6.96 -13.69
C ALA A 3 39.08 6.87 -13.06
N PHE A 4 38.06 7.38 -13.74
CA PHE A 4 36.68 7.17 -13.34
C PHE A 4 36.39 5.67 -13.51
N ALA A 5 36.25 4.96 -12.40
CA ALA A 5 35.86 3.55 -12.38
C ALA A 5 34.35 3.45 -12.13
N ALA A 6 33.69 2.54 -12.84
CA ALA A 6 32.29 2.23 -12.62
C ALA A 6 32.11 1.51 -11.27
N ASP A 7 30.98 1.74 -10.59
CA ASP A 7 30.60 0.99 -9.39
C ASP A 7 30.02 -0.38 -9.76
N THR A 8 29.32 -0.47 -10.89
CA THR A 8 28.71 -1.70 -11.40
C THR A 8 28.80 -1.75 -12.92
N ILE A 9 29.09 -2.92 -13.49
CA ILE A 9 29.04 -3.17 -14.93
C ILE A 9 28.17 -4.39 -15.20
N LEU A 10 27.17 -4.23 -16.07
CA LEU A 10 26.41 -5.33 -16.67
C LEU A 10 27.05 -5.65 -18.02
N HIS A 11 27.26 -6.93 -18.33
CA HIS A 11 27.85 -7.35 -19.62
C HIS A 11 27.35 -8.75 -20.05
N ASN A 12 27.74 -9.18 -21.24
CA ASN A 12 27.42 -10.51 -21.79
C ASN A 12 25.91 -10.81 -21.82
N GLY A 13 25.11 -9.88 -22.34
CA GLY A 13 23.66 -10.06 -22.54
C GLY A 13 23.07 -8.97 -23.42
N THR A 14 21.75 -8.90 -23.53
CA THR A 14 21.06 -7.84 -24.28
C THR A 14 20.47 -6.83 -23.31
N ILE A 15 20.92 -5.59 -23.38
CA ILE A 15 20.44 -4.50 -22.51
C ILE A 15 19.62 -3.54 -23.37
N TRP A 16 18.32 -3.48 -23.14
CA TRP A 16 17.46 -2.48 -23.78
C TRP A 16 17.55 -1.15 -23.05
N ARG A 17 17.66 -0.06 -23.81
CA ARG A 17 17.86 1.31 -23.31
C ARG A 17 16.68 2.23 -23.59
N GLY A 18 15.60 1.68 -24.16
CA GLY A 18 14.45 2.45 -24.61
C GLY A 18 14.31 2.45 -26.14
N HIS A 19 13.19 2.97 -26.64
CA HIS A 19 12.89 2.94 -28.07
C HIS A 19 13.89 3.74 -28.92
N ALA A 20 14.27 4.95 -28.46
CA ALA A 20 15.19 5.83 -29.17
C ALA A 20 16.65 5.32 -29.14
N GLU A 21 17.07 4.68 -28.04
CA GLU A 21 18.45 4.24 -27.84
C GLU A 21 18.71 2.79 -28.27
N GLY A 22 17.67 1.98 -28.43
CA GLY A 22 17.79 0.59 -28.87
C GLY A 22 18.40 -0.32 -27.80
N THR A 23 19.34 -1.17 -28.21
CA THR A 23 20.01 -2.15 -27.32
C THR A 23 21.53 -1.91 -27.27
N CYS A 24 22.19 -2.51 -26.27
CA CYS A 24 23.64 -2.65 -26.18
C CYS A 24 23.98 -3.97 -25.45
N SER A 25 25.26 -4.38 -25.42
CA SER A 25 25.66 -5.61 -24.72
C SER A 25 26.36 -5.39 -23.38
N ALA A 26 26.82 -4.16 -23.11
CA ALA A 26 27.39 -3.76 -21.84
C ALA A 26 26.91 -2.37 -21.38
N LEU A 27 26.82 -2.18 -20.06
CA LEU A 27 26.40 -0.94 -19.41
C LEU A 27 27.18 -0.73 -18.11
N ALA A 28 27.78 0.44 -17.93
CA ALA A 28 28.46 0.87 -16.72
C ALA A 28 27.59 1.84 -15.90
N ILE A 29 27.60 1.68 -14.58
CA ILE A 29 26.88 2.52 -13.62
C ILE A 29 27.88 3.15 -12.65
N TRP A 30 27.73 4.44 -12.39
CA TRP A 30 28.48 5.17 -11.36
C TRP A 30 27.54 6.09 -10.58
N GLN A 31 27.56 6.00 -9.26
CA GLN A 31 26.70 6.74 -8.33
C GLN A 31 25.21 6.68 -8.70
N GLY A 32 24.74 5.48 -9.09
CA GLY A 32 23.34 5.24 -9.44
C GLY A 32 22.90 5.83 -10.79
N ARG A 33 23.83 6.29 -11.62
CA ARG A 33 23.57 6.80 -12.98
C ARG A 33 24.31 5.97 -14.01
N VAL A 34 23.76 5.88 -15.20
CA VAL A 34 24.44 5.26 -16.35
C VAL A 34 25.65 6.12 -16.71
N LEU A 35 26.84 5.53 -16.65
CA LEU A 35 28.11 6.15 -17.01
C LEU A 35 28.41 5.96 -18.51
N ALA A 36 28.20 4.75 -19.03
CA ALA A 36 28.44 4.41 -20.42
C ALA A 36 27.61 3.19 -20.83
N THR A 37 27.35 3.08 -22.13
CA THR A 37 26.67 1.94 -22.77
C THR A 37 27.37 1.61 -24.08
N GLY A 38 27.49 0.34 -24.42
CA GLY A 38 28.17 -0.08 -25.64
C GLY A 38 28.34 -1.58 -25.70
N ASP A 39 29.41 -2.02 -26.35
CA ASP A 39 29.90 -3.39 -26.28
C ASP A 39 30.89 -3.56 -25.13
N ASP A 40 31.37 -4.79 -24.96
CA ASP A 40 32.33 -5.16 -23.92
C ASP A 40 33.64 -4.38 -24.07
N ASP A 41 34.12 -4.15 -25.29
CA ASP A 41 35.36 -3.40 -25.55
C ASP A 41 35.24 -1.93 -25.13
N ALA A 42 34.08 -1.30 -25.34
CA ALA A 42 33.84 0.08 -24.94
C ALA A 42 33.64 0.26 -23.42
N VAL A 43 33.04 -0.73 -22.74
CA VAL A 43 32.57 -0.57 -21.35
C VAL A 43 33.48 -1.24 -20.32
N LEU A 44 34.03 -2.42 -20.59
CA LEU A 44 34.88 -3.14 -19.64
C LEU A 44 36.15 -2.39 -19.21
N PRO A 45 36.78 -1.50 -20.03
CA PRO A 45 37.89 -0.68 -19.58
C PRO A 45 37.56 0.29 -18.43
N LEU A 46 36.27 0.55 -18.17
CA LEU A 46 35.80 1.37 -17.05
C LEU A 46 35.81 0.61 -15.71
N ARG A 47 36.18 -0.68 -15.71
CA ARG A 47 36.30 -1.49 -14.50
C ARG A 47 37.48 -1.01 -13.64
N GLY A 48 37.21 -0.81 -12.36
CA GLY A 48 38.21 -0.62 -11.30
C GLY A 48 38.22 -1.77 -10.28
N PRO A 49 39.12 -1.70 -9.26
CA PRO A 49 39.27 -2.74 -8.25
C PRO A 49 38.00 -3.05 -7.44
N GLY A 50 37.10 -2.06 -7.28
CA GLY A 50 35.84 -2.20 -6.54
C GLY A 50 34.59 -2.40 -7.41
N THR A 51 34.73 -2.47 -8.73
CA THR A 51 33.58 -2.58 -9.63
C THR A 51 32.89 -3.93 -9.46
N ARG A 52 31.58 -3.90 -9.18
CA ARG A 52 30.74 -5.09 -9.20
C ARG A 52 30.45 -5.49 -10.64
N MET A 53 30.92 -6.66 -11.05
CA MET A 53 30.60 -7.24 -12.36
C MET A 53 29.33 -8.07 -12.27
N ILE A 54 28.37 -7.83 -13.17
CA ILE A 54 27.14 -8.59 -13.34
C ILE A 54 27.16 -9.21 -14.74
N ASP A 55 27.53 -10.49 -14.81
CA ASP A 55 27.41 -11.29 -16.02
C ASP A 55 25.95 -11.67 -16.24
N LEU A 56 25.36 -11.18 -17.34
CA LEU A 56 23.97 -11.48 -17.68
C LEU A 56 23.81 -12.92 -18.19
N GLY A 57 24.86 -13.56 -18.70
CA GLY A 57 24.81 -14.92 -19.23
C GLY A 57 23.83 -15.08 -20.39
N GLY A 58 23.79 -14.09 -21.29
CA GLY A 58 22.86 -14.02 -22.42
C GLY A 58 21.44 -13.57 -22.06
N ARG A 59 21.15 -13.27 -20.79
CA ARG A 59 19.83 -12.77 -20.37
C ARG A 59 19.59 -11.34 -20.86
N PHE A 60 18.31 -10.96 -20.82
CA PHE A 60 17.85 -9.62 -21.18
C PHE A 60 17.77 -8.72 -19.93
N ALA A 61 18.26 -7.49 -20.05
CA ALA A 61 18.10 -6.43 -19.06
C ALA A 61 17.31 -5.26 -19.66
N THR A 62 16.49 -4.63 -18.84
CA THR A 62 15.59 -3.52 -19.20
C THR A 62 15.67 -2.44 -18.13
N PRO A 63 15.32 -1.17 -18.41
CA PRO A 63 15.04 -0.22 -17.36
C PRO A 63 13.97 -0.79 -16.44
N GLY A 64 14.12 -0.56 -15.13
CA GLY A 64 13.09 -0.92 -14.16
C GLY A 64 11.78 -0.21 -14.49
N LEU A 65 10.66 -0.86 -14.23
CA LEU A 65 9.34 -0.32 -14.56
C LEU A 65 9.06 0.92 -13.70
N ASN A 66 8.33 1.87 -14.29
CA ASN A 66 7.81 3.05 -13.61
C ASN A 66 6.30 3.01 -13.66
N ASP A 67 5.66 2.97 -12.48
CA ASP A 67 4.22 3.13 -12.37
C ASP A 67 3.88 4.63 -12.26
N ASP A 68 3.17 5.17 -13.24
CA ASP A 68 2.91 6.61 -13.33
C ASP A 68 1.72 7.08 -12.49
N HIS A 69 0.92 6.16 -11.92
CA HIS A 69 -0.20 6.51 -11.06
C HIS A 69 -0.63 5.35 -10.15
N LEU A 70 -0.26 5.41 -8.87
CA LEU A 70 -0.78 4.51 -7.85
C LEU A 70 -0.99 5.23 -6.51
N HIS A 71 -1.54 4.49 -5.54
CA HIS A 71 -1.68 4.95 -4.16
C HIS A 71 -0.77 4.10 -3.25
N LEU A 72 0.50 4.46 -3.17
CA LEU A 72 1.55 3.66 -2.50
C LEU A 72 1.28 3.56 -1.00
N MET A 73 0.98 4.70 -0.37
CA MET A 73 0.73 4.74 1.06
C MET A 73 -0.55 3.95 1.44
N PRO A 74 -1.72 4.18 0.80
CA PRO A 74 -2.90 3.34 1.02
C PRO A 74 -2.66 1.84 0.75
N LEU A 75 -1.91 1.49 -0.29
CA LEU A 75 -1.54 0.09 -0.56
C LEU A 75 -0.79 -0.49 0.65
N GLY A 76 0.27 0.17 1.12
CA GLY A 76 1.10 -0.29 2.22
C GLY A 76 0.39 -0.37 3.58
N ILE A 77 -0.55 0.53 3.82
CA ILE A 77 -1.44 0.48 4.99
C ILE A 77 -2.33 -0.75 4.90
N SER A 78 -3.00 -0.95 3.75
CA SER A 78 -3.92 -2.08 3.56
C SER A 78 -3.24 -3.45 3.64
N MET A 79 -1.96 -3.54 3.24
CA MET A 79 -1.14 -4.74 3.39
C MET A 79 -0.82 -5.10 4.85
N GLY A 80 -0.95 -4.16 5.80
CA GLY A 80 -0.80 -4.44 7.24
C GLY A 80 -2.07 -5.01 7.89
N TRP A 81 -3.20 -4.96 7.18
CA TRP A 81 -4.48 -5.46 7.64
C TRP A 81 -4.58 -6.98 7.45
N ILE A 82 -5.63 -7.57 8.01
CA ILE A 82 -5.96 -8.97 7.72
C ILE A 82 -6.38 -9.08 6.26
N ASP A 83 -5.70 -9.96 5.51
CA ASP A 83 -6.15 -10.39 4.20
C ASP A 83 -7.40 -11.27 4.34
N ALA A 84 -8.54 -10.70 3.98
CA ALA A 84 -9.85 -11.33 3.96
C ALA A 84 -10.28 -11.73 2.55
N SER A 85 -9.36 -11.76 1.58
CA SER A 85 -9.64 -12.23 0.22
C SER A 85 -10.18 -13.67 0.22
N PRO A 86 -10.95 -14.07 -0.80
CA PRO A 86 -11.44 -15.45 -0.92
C PRO A 86 -10.35 -16.51 -0.87
N ASP A 87 -9.15 -16.21 -1.35
CA ASP A 87 -8.01 -17.14 -1.34
C ASP A 87 -7.44 -17.30 0.08
N ALA A 88 -7.43 -16.22 0.87
CA ALA A 88 -6.92 -16.23 2.24
C ALA A 88 -7.97 -16.70 3.26
N ALA A 89 -9.24 -16.34 3.07
CA ALA A 89 -10.36 -16.57 3.98
C ALA A 89 -11.64 -16.97 3.21
N PRO A 90 -11.71 -18.20 2.67
CA PRO A 90 -12.82 -18.64 1.82
C PRO A 90 -14.14 -18.86 2.56
N THR A 91 -14.09 -19.01 3.90
CA THR A 91 -15.27 -19.27 4.74
C THR A 91 -15.39 -18.24 5.85
N LEU A 92 -16.61 -18.04 6.38
CA LEU A 92 -16.82 -17.20 7.55
C LEU A 92 -15.97 -17.68 8.74
N ALA A 93 -15.88 -18.99 8.94
CA ALA A 93 -15.06 -19.56 10.00
C ALA A 93 -13.56 -19.23 9.84
N ALA A 94 -13.02 -19.30 8.61
CA ALA A 94 -11.63 -18.94 8.32
C ALA A 94 -11.37 -17.43 8.51
N LEU A 95 -12.33 -16.59 8.11
CA LEU A 95 -12.27 -15.15 8.35
C LEU A 95 -12.26 -14.83 9.85
N GLN A 96 -13.18 -15.43 10.61
CA GLN A 96 -13.24 -15.28 12.07
C GLN A 96 -11.95 -15.77 12.73
N GLU A 97 -11.33 -16.84 12.23
CA GLU A 97 -10.09 -17.36 12.79
C GLU A 97 -8.91 -16.39 12.60
N LYS A 98 -8.80 -15.76 11.42
CA LYS A 98 -7.82 -14.69 11.21
C LYS A 98 -8.06 -13.50 12.13
N ILE A 99 -9.32 -13.13 12.36
CA ILE A 99 -9.69 -12.06 13.28
C ILE A 99 -9.31 -12.43 14.72
N ARG A 100 -9.60 -13.67 15.18
CA ARG A 100 -9.20 -14.17 16.50
C ARG A 100 -7.68 -14.17 16.67
N ALA A 101 -6.95 -14.64 15.66
CA ALA A 101 -5.50 -14.66 15.68
C ALA A 101 -4.93 -13.23 15.82
N ARG A 102 -5.44 -12.27 15.05
CA ARG A 102 -5.03 -10.86 15.20
C ARG A 102 -5.42 -10.31 16.57
N ALA A 103 -6.61 -10.61 17.08
CA ALA A 103 -7.08 -10.15 18.38
C ALA A 103 -6.17 -10.65 19.51
N ALA A 104 -5.66 -11.88 19.44
CA ALA A 104 -4.76 -12.45 20.45
C ALA A 104 -3.41 -11.70 20.57
N GLU A 105 -2.98 -11.04 19.49
CA GLU A 105 -1.71 -10.28 19.43
C GLU A 105 -1.91 -8.76 19.58
N THR A 106 -3.16 -8.31 19.59
CA THR A 106 -3.52 -6.89 19.62
C THR A 106 -3.89 -6.49 21.06
N PRO A 107 -3.42 -5.35 21.60
CA PRO A 107 -3.87 -4.87 22.90
C PRO A 107 -5.39 -4.66 22.93
N LYS A 108 -6.04 -5.03 24.03
CA LYS A 108 -7.51 -4.92 24.17
C LYS A 108 -7.99 -3.50 23.86
N GLY A 109 -9.07 -3.39 23.09
CA GLY A 109 -9.64 -2.12 22.65
C GLY A 109 -9.00 -1.50 21.40
N GLU A 110 -7.84 -1.99 20.97
CA GLU A 110 -7.21 -1.52 19.72
C GLU A 110 -7.88 -2.12 18.48
N TRP A 111 -7.89 -1.34 17.40
CA TRP A 111 -8.63 -1.64 16.17
C TRP A 111 -8.04 -2.80 15.37
N ILE A 112 -8.93 -3.67 14.89
CA ILE A 112 -8.62 -4.76 13.98
C ILE A 112 -9.18 -4.44 12.61
N MET A 113 -8.29 -4.24 11.65
CA MET A 113 -8.63 -3.95 10.27
C MET A 113 -8.50 -5.21 9.40
N ALA A 114 -9.49 -5.46 8.55
CA ALA A 114 -9.51 -6.53 7.57
C ALA A 114 -10.04 -6.02 6.23
N ARG A 115 -9.53 -6.55 5.11
CA ARG A 115 -9.99 -6.16 3.78
C ARG A 115 -9.94 -7.31 2.79
N GLY A 116 -10.88 -7.32 1.85
CA GLY A 116 -10.81 -8.14 0.64
C GLY A 116 -11.93 -9.17 0.52
N TYR A 117 -12.81 -9.29 1.52
CA TYR A 117 -13.88 -10.29 1.48
C TYR A 117 -14.87 -10.02 0.34
N ASP A 118 -15.50 -11.09 -0.15
CA ASP A 118 -16.56 -11.03 -1.14
C ASP A 118 -17.69 -11.99 -0.71
N GLN A 119 -18.86 -11.42 -0.41
CA GLN A 119 -20.03 -12.16 0.07
C GLN A 119 -20.53 -13.23 -0.90
N VAL A 120 -20.29 -13.07 -2.21
CA VAL A 120 -20.70 -14.06 -3.21
C VAL A 120 -19.79 -15.28 -3.18
N LYS A 121 -18.52 -15.09 -2.79
CA LYS A 121 -17.51 -16.15 -2.73
C LYS A 121 -17.38 -16.77 -1.34
N LEU A 122 -17.88 -16.09 -0.31
CA LEU A 122 -17.93 -16.60 1.06
C LEU A 122 -18.96 -17.73 1.14
N ASP A 123 -18.65 -18.78 1.91
CA ASP A 123 -19.49 -19.98 2.08
C ASP A 123 -20.94 -19.71 2.53
N ILE A 124 -21.16 -18.63 3.28
CA ILE A 124 -22.49 -18.22 3.74
C ILE A 124 -23.35 -17.52 2.67
N GLY A 125 -22.77 -17.14 1.51
CA GLY A 125 -23.49 -16.51 0.39
C GLY A 125 -24.12 -15.14 0.71
N ARG A 126 -23.71 -14.49 1.79
CA ARG A 126 -24.21 -13.19 2.26
C ARG A 126 -23.10 -12.40 2.96
N HIS A 127 -23.37 -11.12 3.24
CA HIS A 127 -22.48 -10.34 4.09
C HIS A 127 -22.43 -10.96 5.50
N PRO A 128 -21.26 -10.97 6.15
CA PRO A 128 -21.18 -11.24 7.59
C PRO A 128 -22.08 -10.28 8.37
N ASP A 129 -22.54 -10.67 9.54
CA ASP A 129 -23.27 -9.80 10.48
C ASP A 129 -22.32 -9.33 11.59
N ARG A 130 -22.60 -8.16 12.18
CA ARG A 130 -21.82 -7.62 13.31
C ARG A 130 -21.65 -8.62 14.45
N SER A 131 -22.66 -9.46 14.71
CA SER A 131 -22.62 -10.47 15.77
C SER A 131 -21.61 -11.59 15.47
N GLU A 132 -21.38 -11.89 14.19
CA GLU A 132 -20.37 -12.85 13.74
C GLU A 132 -18.96 -12.27 13.91
N LEU A 133 -18.80 -10.95 13.76
CA LEU A 133 -17.55 -10.25 14.06
C LEU A 133 -17.33 -10.10 15.57
N ASP A 134 -18.40 -9.83 16.35
CA ASP A 134 -18.36 -9.78 17.81
C ASP A 134 -17.88 -11.10 18.41
N ALA A 135 -18.36 -12.23 17.87
CA ALA A 135 -17.93 -13.57 18.30
C ALA A 135 -16.45 -13.87 18.00
N ALA A 136 -15.85 -13.19 17.01
CA ALA A 136 -14.45 -13.37 16.64
C ALA A 136 -13.50 -12.48 17.46
N ALA A 137 -13.93 -11.27 17.82
CA ALA A 137 -13.12 -10.34 18.62
C ALA A 137 -14.02 -9.52 19.58
N PRO A 138 -14.43 -10.11 20.72
CA PRO A 138 -15.37 -9.45 21.64
C PRO A 138 -14.77 -8.23 22.37
N ASP A 139 -13.45 -8.19 22.49
CA ASP A 139 -12.70 -7.14 23.22
C ASP A 139 -12.08 -6.08 22.28
N HIS A 140 -12.40 -6.10 20.97
CA HIS A 140 -11.79 -5.19 19.98
C HIS A 140 -12.83 -4.64 19.01
N PRO A 141 -12.69 -3.38 18.56
CA PRO A 141 -13.43 -2.91 17.40
C PRO A 141 -12.86 -3.52 16.12
N VAL A 142 -13.73 -4.11 15.29
CA VAL A 142 -13.36 -4.75 14.02
C VAL A 142 -13.98 -3.97 12.86
N VAL A 143 -13.16 -3.67 11.86
CA VAL A 143 -13.60 -3.11 10.56
C VAL A 143 -13.23 -4.08 9.44
N LEU A 144 -14.23 -4.52 8.69
CA LEU A 144 -14.09 -5.44 7.57
C LEU A 144 -14.52 -4.77 6.26
N ILE A 145 -13.58 -4.54 5.36
CA ILE A 145 -13.80 -3.84 4.09
C ILE A 145 -13.96 -4.84 2.95
N ARG A 146 -15.01 -4.67 2.15
CA ARG A 146 -15.29 -5.52 0.98
C ARG A 146 -14.23 -5.33 -0.11
N ALA A 147 -14.00 -6.35 -0.93
CA ALA A 147 -13.12 -6.31 -2.10
C ALA A 147 -13.29 -5.05 -2.97
N CYS A 148 -14.52 -4.59 -3.23
CA CYS A 148 -14.75 -3.38 -4.04
C CYS A 148 -14.38 -2.07 -3.33
N GLY A 149 -14.25 -2.07 -2.00
CA GLY A 149 -14.03 -0.85 -1.22
C GLY A 149 -15.26 0.06 -1.07
N HIS A 150 -16.46 -0.38 -1.46
CA HIS A 150 -17.71 0.39 -1.34
C HIS A 150 -18.62 -0.08 -0.19
N VAL A 151 -18.25 -1.17 0.47
CA VAL A 151 -18.97 -1.72 1.63
C VAL A 151 -17.97 -1.95 2.75
N THR A 152 -18.35 -1.54 3.96
CA THR A 152 -17.56 -1.73 5.18
C THR A 152 -18.48 -2.28 6.27
N LEU A 153 -18.02 -3.28 7.01
CA LEU A 153 -18.72 -3.83 8.17
C LEU A 153 -17.99 -3.50 9.45
N GLY A 154 -18.77 -3.16 10.48
CA GLY A 154 -18.30 -2.95 11.84
C GLY A 154 -18.93 -3.95 12.80
N ASN A 155 -18.15 -4.47 13.75
CA ASN A 155 -18.73 -5.17 14.90
C ASN A 155 -19.40 -4.16 15.87
N SER A 156 -20.05 -4.66 16.92
CA SER A 156 -20.79 -3.80 17.86
C SER A 156 -19.90 -2.75 18.52
N MET A 157 -18.65 -3.09 18.86
CA MET A 157 -17.70 -2.14 19.45
C MET A 157 -17.27 -1.07 18.44
N ALA A 158 -16.98 -1.44 17.19
CA ALA A 158 -16.61 -0.50 16.13
C ALA A 158 -17.75 0.50 15.83
N LEU A 159 -18.99 0.02 15.72
CA LEU A 159 -20.16 0.87 15.50
C LEU A 159 -20.33 1.89 16.65
N LYS A 160 -20.20 1.42 17.90
CA LYS A 160 -20.29 2.28 19.08
C LYS A 160 -19.20 3.36 19.10
N LEU A 161 -17.95 3.01 18.80
CA LEU A 161 -16.85 3.97 18.75
C LEU A 161 -16.98 4.95 17.58
N ALA A 162 -17.57 4.53 16.46
CA ALA A 162 -17.92 5.37 15.33
C ALA A 162 -19.15 6.26 15.57
N GLY A 163 -19.82 6.14 16.73
CA GLY A 163 -21.05 6.88 17.03
C GLY A 163 -22.25 6.45 16.18
N ILE A 164 -22.25 5.22 15.68
CA ILE A 164 -23.33 4.65 14.86
C ILE A 164 -24.23 3.78 15.76
N ASP A 165 -25.51 4.13 15.78
CA ASP A 165 -26.58 3.44 16.48
C ASP A 165 -27.84 3.26 15.59
N GLU A 166 -28.88 2.64 16.15
CA GLU A 166 -30.14 2.36 15.48
C GLU A 166 -30.91 3.63 15.06
N THR A 167 -30.55 4.80 15.60
CA THR A 167 -31.18 6.10 15.29
C THR A 167 -30.35 6.97 14.36
N THR A 168 -29.11 6.56 14.06
CA THR A 168 -28.17 7.34 13.25
C THR A 168 -28.75 7.65 11.87
N PRO A 169 -28.76 8.94 11.46
CA PRO A 169 -29.26 9.34 10.16
C PRO A 169 -28.33 8.84 9.06
N VAL A 170 -28.90 8.38 7.95
CA VAL A 170 -28.12 7.93 6.78
C VAL A 170 -27.64 9.17 6.02
N PRO A 171 -26.33 9.36 5.83
CA PRO A 171 -25.81 10.45 5.02
C PRO A 171 -26.34 10.38 3.58
N ALA A 172 -26.45 11.53 2.90
CA ALA A 172 -26.85 11.56 1.50
C ALA A 172 -25.93 10.68 0.64
N GLY A 173 -26.52 9.80 -0.17
CA GLY A 173 -25.76 8.83 -0.97
C GLY A 173 -25.05 7.73 -0.16
N GLY A 174 -25.38 7.55 1.12
CA GLY A 174 -24.87 6.48 1.97
C GLY A 174 -25.92 5.40 2.25
N VAL A 175 -25.47 4.30 2.84
CA VAL A 175 -26.33 3.25 3.39
C VAL A 175 -25.85 2.87 4.78
N ILE A 176 -26.77 2.77 5.74
CA ILE A 176 -26.56 2.12 7.04
C ILE A 176 -27.62 1.02 7.14
N GLU A 177 -27.20 -0.23 7.03
CA GLU A 177 -28.14 -1.35 6.91
C GLU A 177 -28.73 -1.72 8.27
N LYS A 178 -30.06 -1.93 8.26
CA LYS A 178 -30.83 -2.39 9.41
C LYS A 178 -31.77 -3.51 8.99
N VAL A 179 -31.85 -4.57 9.80
CA VAL A 179 -32.81 -5.65 9.66
C VAL A 179 -33.65 -5.71 10.93
N ASN A 180 -34.98 -5.59 10.79
CA ASN A 180 -35.92 -5.52 11.91
C ASN A 180 -35.56 -4.44 12.94
N GLY A 181 -35.11 -3.27 12.45
CA GLY A 181 -34.73 -2.13 13.28
C GLY A 181 -33.37 -2.25 13.96
N ARG A 182 -32.61 -3.33 13.75
CA ARG A 182 -31.27 -3.52 14.33
C ARG A 182 -30.19 -3.37 13.29
N LEU A 183 -29.09 -2.72 13.65
CA LEU A 183 -27.90 -2.63 12.79
C LEU A 183 -27.35 -4.03 12.49
N THR A 184 -27.04 -4.29 11.22
CA THR A 184 -26.28 -5.49 10.78
C THR A 184 -24.77 -5.26 10.87
N GLY A 185 -24.35 -3.99 10.99
CA GLY A 185 -22.96 -3.56 10.94
C GLY A 185 -22.50 -3.11 9.56
N LEU A 186 -23.29 -3.35 8.50
CA LEU A 186 -22.97 -2.93 7.15
C LEU A 186 -23.26 -1.43 6.94
N VAL A 187 -22.23 -0.72 6.46
CA VAL A 187 -22.33 0.63 5.92
C VAL A 187 -21.77 0.66 4.50
N ALA A 188 -22.38 1.45 3.61
CA ALA A 188 -21.95 1.55 2.21
C ALA A 188 -21.89 3.00 1.72
N GLU A 189 -21.12 3.19 0.64
CA GLU A 189 -20.94 4.47 -0.04
C GLU A 189 -20.53 5.59 0.93
N ASN A 190 -21.21 6.73 0.95
CA ASN A 190 -20.84 7.89 1.78
C ASN A 190 -20.92 7.62 3.30
N ALA A 191 -21.69 6.60 3.72
CA ALA A 191 -21.76 6.24 5.14
C ALA A 191 -20.50 5.49 5.64
N GLN A 192 -19.66 4.98 4.73
CA GLN A 192 -18.45 4.24 5.13
C GLN A 192 -17.45 5.12 5.88
N GLY A 193 -17.41 6.43 5.61
CA GLY A 193 -16.50 7.35 6.31
C GLY A 193 -16.68 7.30 7.82
N LEU A 194 -17.93 7.20 8.30
CA LEU A 194 -18.23 7.10 9.74
C LEU A 194 -17.44 5.96 10.42
N LEU A 195 -17.30 4.83 9.73
CA LEU A 195 -16.65 3.64 10.28
C LEU A 195 -15.17 3.56 9.92
N ARG A 196 -14.77 4.01 8.73
CA ARG A 196 -13.38 3.98 8.27
C ARG A 196 -12.48 5.02 8.94
N ASP A 197 -13.06 6.15 9.32
CA ASP A 197 -12.32 7.26 9.93
C ASP A 197 -12.26 7.11 11.46
N ALA A 198 -13.11 6.25 12.06
CA ALA A 198 -13.18 6.02 13.50
C ALA A 198 -11.89 5.51 14.17
N PRO A 199 -11.04 4.68 13.52
CA PRO A 199 -9.72 4.32 14.06
C PRO A 199 -8.76 5.50 14.25
N GLY A 200 -9.04 6.65 13.61
CA GLY A 200 -8.11 7.77 13.56
C GLY A 200 -7.01 7.59 12.50
N LEU A 201 -6.07 8.53 12.49
CA LEU A 201 -4.95 8.51 11.54
C LEU A 201 -3.85 7.54 12.01
N PRO A 202 -3.20 6.82 11.08
CA PRO A 202 -2.03 6.02 11.41
C PRO A 202 -0.90 6.87 12.00
N SER A 203 -0.12 6.28 12.90
CA SER A 203 1.12 6.86 13.40
C SER A 203 2.17 6.98 12.28
N VAL A 204 3.15 7.87 12.48
CA VAL A 204 4.25 8.04 11.51
C VAL A 204 5.02 6.74 11.32
N ASP A 205 5.24 5.94 12.36
CA ASP A 205 5.96 4.68 12.26
C ASP A 205 5.18 3.64 11.42
N GLU A 206 3.85 3.57 11.59
CA GLU A 206 3.00 2.71 10.74
C GLU A 206 3.03 3.15 9.28
N LEU A 207 3.10 4.45 9.00
CA LEU A 207 3.23 5.00 7.64
C LEU A 207 4.61 4.69 7.03
N VAL A 208 5.69 4.73 7.83
CA VAL A 208 7.02 4.30 7.38
C VAL A 208 7.00 2.82 7.02
N ASP A 209 6.42 1.98 7.88
CA ASP A 209 6.30 0.55 7.63
C ASP A 209 5.43 0.27 6.38
N ALA A 210 4.37 1.05 6.18
CA ALA A 210 3.51 0.97 5.00
C ALA A 210 4.28 1.27 3.70
N ALA A 211 5.02 2.39 3.66
CA ALA A 211 5.84 2.76 2.51
C ALA A 211 6.90 1.69 2.19
N GLU A 212 7.53 1.10 3.22
CA GLU A 212 8.48 0.01 3.04
C GLU A 212 7.81 -1.25 2.46
N ARG A 213 6.71 -1.71 3.06
CA ARG A 213 5.97 -2.90 2.59
C ARG A 213 5.54 -2.76 1.13
N ALA A 214 4.90 -1.64 0.80
CA ALA A 214 4.42 -1.38 -0.56
C ALA A 214 5.60 -1.27 -1.54
N GLY A 215 6.67 -0.57 -1.18
CA GLY A 215 7.86 -0.47 -2.02
C GLY A 215 8.52 -1.83 -2.30
N ARG A 216 8.61 -2.72 -1.29
CA ARG A 216 9.13 -4.08 -1.46
C ARG A 216 8.24 -4.91 -2.39
N TYR A 217 6.92 -4.75 -2.28
CA TYR A 217 5.98 -5.39 -3.19
C TYR A 217 6.18 -4.90 -4.63
N LEU A 218 6.29 -3.58 -4.86
CA LEU A 218 6.57 -3.03 -6.19
C LEU A 218 7.88 -3.58 -6.79
N LEU A 219 8.96 -3.67 -5.99
CA LEU A 219 10.21 -4.27 -6.44
C LEU A 219 10.05 -5.74 -6.86
N SER A 220 9.21 -6.52 -6.16
CA SER A 220 8.92 -7.91 -6.55
C SER A 220 8.21 -8.03 -7.91
N GLN A 221 7.55 -6.96 -8.35
CA GLN A 221 6.92 -6.84 -9.67
C GLN A 221 7.82 -6.15 -10.71
N GLY A 222 9.07 -5.83 -10.36
CA GLY A 222 10.00 -5.12 -11.24
C GLY A 222 9.77 -3.61 -11.34
N ILE A 223 8.87 -3.05 -10.52
CA ILE A 223 8.60 -1.61 -10.44
C ILE A 223 9.61 -0.96 -9.50
N THR A 224 10.43 -0.08 -10.04
CA THR A 224 11.56 0.56 -9.33
C THR A 224 11.32 2.04 -9.01
N SER A 225 10.30 2.63 -9.64
CA SER A 225 9.81 3.96 -9.32
C SER A 225 8.31 4.06 -9.51
N CYS A 226 7.68 4.96 -8.76
CA CYS A 226 6.26 5.21 -8.87
C CYS A 226 5.87 6.66 -8.56
N MET A 227 4.68 7.04 -9.00
CA MET A 227 3.94 8.18 -8.44
C MET A 227 3.02 7.70 -7.32
N ASP A 228 3.12 8.31 -6.13
CA ASP A 228 2.07 8.20 -5.10
C ASP A 228 1.10 9.37 -5.24
N ALA A 229 -0.13 9.05 -5.67
CA ALA A 229 -1.20 9.99 -5.91
C ALA A 229 -1.99 10.27 -4.63
N ALA A 230 -2.35 11.54 -4.43
CA ALA A 230 -3.12 12.02 -3.28
C ALA A 230 -2.41 11.77 -1.94
N VAL A 231 -1.10 12.03 -1.87
CA VAL A 231 -0.35 12.01 -0.60
C VAL A 231 -0.99 12.99 0.38
N GLY A 232 -1.38 12.47 1.54
CA GLY A 232 -2.19 13.14 2.55
C GLY A 232 -3.57 12.50 2.75
N MET A 233 -4.03 11.67 1.82
CA MET A 233 -5.36 11.06 1.88
C MET A 233 -5.57 10.09 3.07
N ALA A 234 -4.53 9.39 3.53
CA ALA A 234 -4.65 8.33 4.52
C ALA A 234 -4.10 8.71 5.92
N GLY A 235 -3.00 9.46 5.97
CA GLY A 235 -2.32 9.90 7.18
C GLY A 235 -2.20 11.42 7.31
N GLY A 236 -2.86 12.20 6.45
CA GLY A 236 -2.63 13.64 6.35
C GLY A 236 -1.18 13.97 5.97
N PHE A 237 -0.73 15.19 6.26
CA PHE A 237 0.65 15.59 5.94
C PHE A 237 1.74 14.85 6.75
N SER A 238 1.37 13.98 7.68
CA SER A 238 2.32 13.07 8.33
C SER A 238 2.92 12.04 7.35
N GLU A 239 2.24 11.75 6.24
CA GLU A 239 2.76 10.91 5.15
C GLU A 239 4.05 11.45 4.54
N ILE A 240 4.15 12.78 4.37
CA ILE A 240 5.36 13.44 3.85
C ILE A 240 6.53 13.17 4.82
N ARG A 241 6.29 13.32 6.12
CA ARG A 241 7.28 13.01 7.15
C ARG A 241 7.68 11.53 7.12
N ALA A 242 6.71 10.63 6.97
CA ALA A 242 6.96 9.20 6.88
C ALA A 242 7.86 8.86 5.66
N TYR A 243 7.59 9.43 4.48
CA TYR A 243 8.46 9.25 3.32
C TYR A 243 9.88 9.76 3.54
N HIS A 244 10.04 10.91 4.20
CA HIS A 244 11.38 11.43 4.52
C HIS A 244 12.13 10.53 5.50
N LEU A 245 11.47 10.03 6.54
CA LEU A 245 12.07 9.10 7.51
C LEU A 245 12.41 7.76 6.83
N ALA A 246 11.48 7.19 6.06
CA ALA A 246 11.70 5.96 5.32
C ALA A 246 12.91 6.09 4.37
N LYS A 247 13.05 7.21 3.67
CA LYS A 247 14.22 7.48 2.81
C LYS A 247 15.50 7.64 3.62
N ARG A 248 15.48 8.43 4.70
CA ARG A 248 16.64 8.67 5.57
C ARG A 248 17.17 7.37 6.16
N ASP A 249 16.27 6.49 6.58
CA ASP A 249 16.59 5.24 7.27
C ASP A 249 16.82 4.07 6.31
N GLY A 250 16.84 4.32 4.98
CA GLY A 250 17.07 3.28 3.98
C GLY A 250 15.93 2.28 3.82
N ARG A 251 14.74 2.62 4.34
CA ARG A 251 13.53 1.79 4.35
C ARG A 251 12.61 2.02 3.15
N LEU A 252 12.85 3.06 2.34
CA LEU A 252 12.11 3.33 1.11
C LEU A 252 12.85 2.72 -0.10
N PRO A 253 12.41 1.57 -0.64
CA PRO A 253 13.23 0.79 -1.57
C PRO A 253 13.00 1.17 -3.04
N VAL A 254 12.02 2.03 -3.34
CA VAL A 254 11.67 2.53 -4.67
C VAL A 254 11.73 4.05 -4.70
N ARG A 255 11.93 4.65 -5.88
CA ARG A 255 11.84 6.11 -6.02
C ARG A 255 10.37 6.53 -6.10
N VAL A 256 9.96 7.48 -5.26
CA VAL A 256 8.56 7.92 -5.18
C VAL A 256 8.44 9.40 -5.56
N TRP A 257 7.60 9.68 -6.55
CA TRP A 257 7.11 11.03 -6.84
C TRP A 257 5.80 11.25 -6.10
N GLN A 258 5.78 12.19 -5.16
CA GLN A 258 4.61 12.47 -4.33
C GLN A 258 3.75 13.56 -4.97
N VAL A 259 2.48 13.24 -5.26
CA VAL A 259 1.47 14.22 -5.66
C VAL A 259 0.57 14.49 -4.47
N LEU A 260 0.73 15.67 -3.87
CA LEU A 260 0.02 16.04 -2.65
C LEU A 260 -1.47 16.23 -2.91
N LEU A 261 -2.30 15.74 -2.00
CA LEU A 261 -3.74 15.98 -2.02
C LEU A 261 -4.00 17.44 -1.65
N GLY A 262 -4.55 18.20 -2.60
CA GLY A 262 -5.12 19.53 -2.35
C GLY A 262 -6.64 19.40 -2.19
N ASP A 263 -7.13 19.47 -0.95
CA ASP A 263 -8.56 19.50 -0.64
C ASP A 263 -8.83 20.70 0.30
N PRO A 264 -9.52 21.76 -0.17
CA PRO A 264 -9.81 22.94 0.65
C PRO A 264 -10.50 22.62 1.99
N GLY A 265 -11.23 21.51 2.09
CA GLY A 265 -11.93 21.12 3.31
C GLY A 265 -11.15 20.20 4.26
N ARG A 266 -10.01 19.64 3.84
CA ARG A 266 -9.24 18.64 4.62
C ARG A 266 -7.75 18.93 4.68
N HIS A 267 -7.17 19.37 3.56
CA HIS A 267 -5.74 19.61 3.37
C HIS A 267 -5.58 20.84 2.47
N CYS A 268 -5.68 22.03 3.07
CA CYS A 268 -5.39 23.24 2.33
C CYS A 268 -3.87 23.38 2.23
N ILE A 269 -3.32 23.24 1.04
CA ILE A 269 -1.90 23.54 0.81
C ILE A 269 -1.72 25.06 0.87
N ILE A 270 -2.69 25.86 0.38
CA ILE A 270 -2.67 27.34 0.43
C ILE A 270 -4.07 27.90 0.13
N ASP A 271 -4.64 28.74 1.00
CA ASP A 271 -5.81 29.58 0.64
C ASP A 271 -5.40 30.80 -0.20
N GLN A 272 -4.16 31.29 0.00
CA GLN A 272 -3.56 32.41 -0.72
C GLN A 272 -2.03 32.24 -0.75
N CYS A 273 -1.44 32.01 -1.92
CA CYS A 273 -0.04 32.40 -2.13
C CYS A 273 0.01 33.92 -2.13
N VAL A 274 0.67 34.53 -1.13
CA VAL A 274 1.12 35.94 -1.17
C VAL A 274 2.60 35.99 -1.49
#